data_AF-A0A954EB03-F1
#
_entry.id   AF-A0A954EB03-F1
#
_cell.length_a   1.000
_cell.length_b   1.000
_cell.length_c   1.000
_cell.angle_alpha   90.00
_cell.angle_beta   90.00
_cell.angle_gamma   90.00
#
_symmetry.space_group_name_H-M   'P 1'
#
loop_
_entity.id
_entity.type
_entity.pdbx_description
1 polymer ?
#
loop_
_entity_poly.entity_id
_entity_poly.type
_entity_poly.pdbx_seq_one_letter_code
_entity_poly.pdbx_strand_id
1 'polypeptide(L)'
;MSDEMDSVFVSVGEYRDPQPVKKRGAWLLVLAGLLVLLAIGIGIFSPVLRQAMHLAELRGKGVMIGSHVELGVWSEFVSWVYDYTGWSLPNRENVIEIWARDVELSEDLWDSLKQYPEVRQLAVSSENFNRTQLEELCGAWPDLKMVQIVNCPKISPEMIEELRVANPGIKYDYRGTSLLGITVDIGRGASRDCLVDHVQLGSAAFHGGILTGDTIQMINDVPVAEFEELVMLLAEYHPGDQVRVQVMRADGTNQELTCTLDAWQRAER
;
A
#
# COMPACT_ATOMS: atom_id res chain seq x y z
N MET A 1 34.59 87.93 67.77
CA MET A 1 35.47 87.11 66.92
C MET A 1 34.62 85.95 66.43
N SER A 2 34.00 86.14 65.27
CA SER A 2 34.48 85.65 63.95
C SER A 2 34.17 84.16 63.83
N ASP A 3 32.98 83.81 63.36
CA ASP A 3 32.61 83.76 61.93
C ASP A 3 33.28 82.55 61.27
N GLU A 4 32.51 81.48 61.08
CA GLU A 4 32.54 80.73 59.82
C GLU A 4 31.27 79.87 59.72
N MET A 5 30.52 80.17 58.68
CA MET A 5 29.23 79.62 58.33
C MET A 5 29.47 78.48 57.34
N ASP A 6 29.39 77.23 57.80
CA ASP A 6 29.50 76.06 56.93
C ASP A 6 28.26 75.97 56.03
N SER A 7 28.45 76.36 54.77
CA SER A 7 27.47 76.26 53.71
C SER A 7 27.21 74.80 53.36
N VAL A 8 26.04 74.30 53.76
CA VAL A 8 25.51 73.00 53.34
C VAL A 8 25.14 73.08 51.86
N PHE A 9 25.98 72.50 50.99
CA PHE A 9 25.64 72.27 49.58
C PHE A 9 24.58 71.17 49.49
N VAL A 10 23.31 71.57 49.37
CA VAL A 10 22.21 70.68 48.98
C VAL A 10 22.30 70.46 47.47
N SER A 11 22.81 69.30 47.07
CA SER A 11 22.65 68.82 45.69
C SER A 11 21.17 68.53 45.45
N VAL A 12 20.49 69.44 44.75
CA VAL A 12 19.13 69.20 44.23
C VAL A 12 19.29 68.25 43.05
N GLY A 13 19.26 66.94 43.31
CA GLY A 13 19.08 65.95 42.25
C GLY A 13 17.71 66.18 41.63
N GLU A 14 17.66 66.58 40.35
CA GLU A 14 16.43 66.59 39.59
C GLU A 14 15.83 65.17 39.58
N TYR A 15 14.76 64.98 40.36
CA TYR A 15 13.95 63.78 40.27
C TYR A 15 13.16 63.84 38.96
N ARG A 16 13.72 63.23 37.91
CA ARG A 16 13.03 63.04 36.64
C ARG A 16 11.95 61.98 36.85
N ASP A 17 10.70 62.41 36.95
CA ASP A 17 9.54 61.53 37.03
C ASP A 17 9.61 60.51 35.87
N PRO A 18 9.69 59.19 36.13
CA PRO A 18 9.72 58.20 35.07
C PRO A 18 8.38 58.26 34.32
N GLN A 19 8.41 58.89 33.15
CA GLN A 19 7.28 58.92 32.22
C GLN A 19 6.73 57.50 32.08
N PRO A 20 5.42 57.25 32.30
CA PRO A 20 4.86 55.93 32.18
C PRO A 20 5.04 55.48 30.74
N VAL A 21 5.99 54.57 30.51
CA VAL A 21 6.21 53.97 29.19
C VAL A 21 4.91 53.26 28.84
N LYS A 22 4.10 53.88 27.97
CA LYS A 22 2.83 53.32 27.50
C LYS A 22 3.14 51.96 26.85
N LYS A 23 2.93 50.87 27.59
CA LYS A 23 2.94 49.47 27.11
C LYS A 23 1.80 49.17 26.11
N ARG A 24 1.34 50.17 25.33
CA ARG A 24 0.17 50.08 24.43
C ARG A 24 0.44 49.32 23.13
N GLY A 25 1.64 48.78 22.93
CA GLY A 25 1.99 47.97 21.75
C GLY A 25 2.63 46.62 22.05
N ALA A 26 2.98 46.31 23.30
CA ALA A 26 3.64 45.06 23.65
C ALA A 26 2.74 43.84 23.40
N TRP A 27 1.43 43.96 23.64
CA TRP A 27 0.45 42.93 23.32
C TRP A 27 0.29 42.68 21.82
N LEU A 28 0.49 43.70 20.96
CA LEU A 28 0.47 43.52 19.51
C LEU A 28 1.67 42.70 19.03
N LEU A 29 2.84 42.88 19.65
CA LEU A 29 4.02 42.05 19.35
C LEU A 29 3.85 40.60 19.82
N VAL A 30 3.25 40.40 20.99
CA VAL A 30 2.92 39.06 21.51
C VAL A 30 1.87 38.38 20.62
N LEU A 31 0.81 39.10 20.22
CA LEU A 31 -0.22 38.59 19.32
C LEU A 31 0.36 38.28 17.93
N ALA A 32 1.20 39.16 17.38
CA ALA A 32 1.88 38.92 16.12
C ALA A 32 2.80 37.69 16.21
N GLY A 33 3.53 37.52 17.32
CA GLY A 33 4.33 36.32 17.58
C GLY A 33 3.49 35.05 17.64
N LEU A 34 2.35 35.07 18.32
CA LEU A 34 1.41 33.94 18.37
C LEU A 34 0.81 33.62 16.99
N LEU A 35 0.47 34.63 16.19
CA LEU A 35 -0.03 34.44 14.82
C LEU A 35 1.03 33.87 13.89
N VAL A 36 2.30 34.29 14.04
CA VAL A 36 3.42 33.70 13.29
C VAL A 36 3.63 32.25 13.70
N LEU A 37 3.60 31.92 15.00
CA LEU A 37 3.68 30.53 15.47
C LEU A 37 2.50 29.69 14.99
N LEU A 38 1.29 30.25 14.97
CA LEU A 38 0.10 29.61 14.42
C LEU A 38 0.24 29.36 12.91
N ALA A 39 0.72 30.34 12.15
CA ALA A 39 0.93 30.22 10.71
C ALA A 39 2.05 29.22 10.37
N ILE A 40 3.13 29.21 11.14
CA ILE A 40 4.19 28.20 11.05
C ILE A 40 3.60 26.81 11.36
N GLY A 41 2.78 26.70 12.41
CA GLY A 41 2.04 25.48 12.72
C GLY A 41 1.19 25.03 11.53
N ILE A 42 0.27 25.85 11.04
CA ILE A 42 -0.58 25.54 9.88
C ILE A 42 0.25 25.12 8.66
N GLY A 43 1.36 25.82 8.38
CA GLY A 43 2.26 25.48 7.28
C GLY A 43 2.88 24.09 7.43
N ILE A 44 3.39 23.78 8.63
CA ILE A 44 4.00 22.49 8.98
C ILE A 44 2.95 21.36 8.99
N PHE A 45 1.71 21.65 9.42
CA PHE A 45 0.68 20.62 9.66
C PHE A 45 -0.24 20.38 8.45
N SER A 46 -0.33 21.34 7.52
CA SER A 46 -1.15 21.22 6.30
C SER A 46 -0.81 20.00 5.41
N PRO A 47 0.45 19.53 5.28
CA PRO A 47 0.76 18.35 4.47
C PRO A 47 0.20 17.06 5.07
N VAL A 48 0.22 16.92 6.40
CA VAL A 48 -0.31 15.72 7.08
C VAL A 48 -1.82 15.62 6.89
N LEU A 49 -2.53 16.74 7.06
CA LEU A 49 -3.97 16.78 6.82
C LEU A 49 -4.31 16.48 5.35
N ARG A 50 -3.56 17.04 4.41
CA ARG A 50 -3.72 16.73 2.97
C ARG A 50 -3.49 15.25 2.68
N GLN A 51 -2.43 14.66 3.24
CA GLN A 51 -2.14 13.24 3.08
C GLN A 51 -3.27 12.38 3.66
N ALA A 52 -3.71 12.68 4.87
CA ALA A 52 -4.79 11.94 5.53
C ALA A 52 -6.11 12.00 4.74
N MET A 53 -6.47 13.18 4.22
CA MET A 53 -7.64 13.33 3.35
C MET A 53 -7.50 12.53 2.05
N HIS A 54 -6.32 12.57 1.42
CA HIS A 54 -6.07 11.81 0.20
C HIS A 54 -6.15 10.30 0.42
N LEU A 55 -5.53 9.79 1.49
CA LEU A 55 -5.62 8.38 1.88
C LEU A 55 -7.07 7.97 2.19
N ALA A 56 -7.84 8.84 2.85
CA ALA A 56 -9.26 8.61 3.08
C ALA A 56 -10.07 8.54 1.78
N GLU A 57 -9.75 9.37 0.79
CA GLU A 57 -10.36 9.31 -0.54
C GLU A 57 -10.04 7.99 -1.26
N LEU A 58 -8.78 7.58 -1.26
CA LEU A 58 -8.34 6.31 -1.85
C LEU A 58 -9.03 5.11 -1.19
N ARG A 59 -9.10 5.10 0.14
CA ARG A 59 -9.85 4.10 0.92
C ARG A 59 -11.34 4.12 0.57
N GLY A 60 -11.93 5.31 0.41
CA GLY A 60 -13.32 5.50 -0.03
C GLY A 60 -13.59 4.94 -1.44
N LYS A 61 -12.60 4.95 -2.32
CA LYS A 61 -12.63 4.31 -3.65
C LYS A 61 -12.44 2.78 -3.60
N GLY A 62 -12.26 2.20 -2.41
CA GLY A 62 -12.08 0.76 -2.22
C GLY A 62 -10.63 0.28 -2.26
N VAL A 63 -9.66 1.19 -2.39
CA VAL A 63 -8.23 0.85 -2.32
C VAL A 63 -7.84 0.62 -0.86
N MET A 64 -7.35 -0.58 -0.56
CA MET A 64 -6.80 -0.86 0.76
C MET A 64 -5.35 -0.39 0.81
N ILE A 65 -4.99 0.28 1.90
CA ILE A 65 -3.66 0.87 2.09
C ILE A 65 -3.06 0.30 3.36
N GLY A 66 -1.96 -0.43 3.21
CA GLY A 66 -1.11 -0.87 4.29
C GLY A 66 -0.05 0.18 4.55
N SER A 67 -0.04 0.70 5.77
CA SER A 67 0.85 1.79 6.17
C SER A 67 1.32 1.61 7.60
N HIS A 68 2.40 2.31 7.92
CA HIS A 68 2.84 2.49 9.30
C HIS A 68 2.83 3.95 9.67
N VAL A 69 2.53 4.23 10.94
CA VAL A 69 2.67 5.58 11.49
C VAL A 69 4.15 5.95 11.51
N GLU A 70 4.48 7.09 10.89
CA GLU A 70 5.81 7.68 11.00
C GLU A 70 5.96 8.30 12.38
N LEU A 71 6.79 7.68 13.23
CA LEU A 71 7.09 8.20 14.56
C LEU A 71 7.98 9.44 14.47
N GLY A 72 7.63 10.46 15.24
CA GLY A 72 8.38 11.71 15.34
C GLY A 72 7.64 12.76 16.17
N VAL A 73 8.11 14.00 16.10
CA VAL A 73 7.59 15.14 16.89
C VAL A 73 6.08 15.32 16.71
N TRP A 74 5.56 15.10 15.49
CA TRP A 74 4.13 15.16 15.23
C TRP A 74 3.36 14.06 15.97
N SER A 75 3.82 12.80 15.91
CA SER A 75 3.14 11.71 16.59
C SER A 75 3.11 11.88 18.12
N GLU A 76 4.17 12.44 18.71
CA GLU A 76 4.20 12.77 20.13
C GLU A 76 3.21 13.90 20.46
N PHE A 77 3.14 14.93 19.62
CA PHE A 77 2.16 15.99 19.76
C PHE A 77 0.73 15.48 19.62
N VAL A 78 0.44 14.60 18.65
CA VAL A 78 -0.88 13.98 18.47
C VAL A 78 -1.26 13.17 19.71
N SER A 79 -0.33 12.37 20.26
CA SER A 79 -0.55 11.65 21.51
C SER A 79 -0.87 12.60 22.66
N TRP A 80 -0.10 13.69 22.81
CA TRP A 80 -0.35 14.70 23.84
C TRP A 80 -1.72 15.38 23.68
N VAL A 81 -2.12 15.73 22.46
CA VAL A 81 -3.46 16.30 22.19
C VAL A 81 -4.53 15.30 22.57
N TYR A 82 -4.37 14.03 22.18
CA TYR A 82 -5.33 12.98 22.53
C TYR A 82 -5.44 12.77 24.04
N ASP A 83 -4.32 12.68 24.75
CA ASP A 83 -4.30 12.48 26.20
C ASP A 83 -4.96 13.65 26.97
N TYR A 84 -4.82 14.87 26.46
CA TYR A 84 -5.34 16.07 27.12
C TYR A 84 -6.78 16.43 26.72
N THR A 85 -7.18 16.15 25.47
CA THR A 85 -8.46 16.61 24.91
C THR A 85 -9.41 15.48 24.51
N GLY A 86 -8.90 14.25 24.38
CA GLY A 86 -9.59 13.10 23.78
C GLY A 86 -9.72 13.18 22.25
N TRP A 87 -9.18 14.21 21.60
CA TRP A 87 -9.27 14.36 20.14
C TRP A 87 -8.15 13.59 19.43
N SER A 88 -8.54 12.74 18.49
CA SER A 88 -7.59 12.03 17.63
C SER A 88 -7.32 12.85 16.38
N LEU A 89 -6.07 13.30 16.23
CA LEU A 89 -5.57 13.91 15.00
C LEU A 89 -4.91 12.85 14.11
N PRO A 90 -4.91 13.01 12.78
CA PRO A 90 -4.25 12.06 11.89
C PRO A 90 -2.73 12.13 12.06
N ASN A 91 -2.10 10.95 12.05
CA ASN A 91 -0.66 10.85 11.94
C ASN A 91 -0.22 10.84 10.48
N ARG A 92 1.07 11.14 10.25
CA ARG A 92 1.70 10.89 8.96
C ARG A 92 1.84 9.39 8.78
N GLU A 93 1.42 8.91 7.62
CA GLU A 93 1.46 7.50 7.28
C GLU A 93 2.52 7.28 6.21
N ASN A 94 3.35 6.26 6.40
CA ASN A 94 4.28 5.75 5.40
C ASN A 94 3.58 4.61 4.65
N VAL A 95 3.27 4.82 3.37
CA VAL A 95 2.44 3.90 2.58
C VAL A 95 3.29 2.80 1.98
N ILE A 96 3.25 1.61 2.56
CA ILE A 96 4.13 0.51 2.16
C ILE A 96 3.43 -0.46 1.22
N GLU A 97 2.12 -0.63 1.37
CA GLU A 97 1.34 -1.63 0.65
C GLU A 97 0.08 -1.01 0.07
N ILE A 98 -0.21 -1.33 -1.18
CA ILE A 98 -1.42 -0.89 -1.88
C ILE A 98 -2.13 -2.13 -2.43
N TRP A 99 -3.39 -2.34 -2.07
CA TRP A 99 -4.25 -3.34 -2.69
C TRP A 99 -5.44 -2.66 -3.37
N ALA A 100 -5.37 -2.60 -4.70
CA ALA A 100 -6.45 -2.16 -5.58
C ALA A 100 -7.11 -3.40 -6.21
N ARG A 101 -7.85 -4.15 -5.39
CA ARG A 101 -8.63 -5.31 -5.82
C ARG A 101 -10.07 -4.91 -6.05
N ASP A 102 -10.65 -5.30 -7.18
CA ASP A 102 -12.02 -4.98 -7.57
C ASP A 102 -12.32 -3.48 -7.76
N VAL A 103 -11.27 -2.66 -7.90
CA VAL A 103 -11.37 -1.21 -8.13
C VAL A 103 -11.05 -0.91 -9.59
N GLU A 104 -11.85 -0.05 -10.22
CA GLU A 104 -11.52 0.47 -11.54
C GLU A 104 -10.31 1.40 -11.44
N LEU A 105 -9.20 0.95 -12.02
CA LEU A 105 -7.94 1.69 -11.98
C LEU A 105 -7.89 2.76 -13.09
N SER A 106 -8.64 3.85 -12.90
CA SER A 106 -8.61 5.00 -13.81
C SER A 106 -7.25 5.71 -13.82
N GLU A 107 -6.95 6.48 -14.87
CA GLU A 107 -5.71 7.27 -14.96
C GLU A 107 -5.53 8.21 -13.75
N ASP A 108 -6.60 8.90 -13.34
CA ASP A 108 -6.56 9.80 -12.17
C ASP A 108 -6.24 9.04 -10.86
N LEU A 109 -6.81 7.84 -10.71
CA LEU A 109 -6.51 6.99 -9.55
C LEU A 109 -5.06 6.51 -9.60
N TRP A 110 -4.60 6.09 -10.77
CA TRP A 110 -3.23 5.64 -10.98
C TRP A 110 -2.21 6.74 -10.64
N ASP A 111 -2.41 7.95 -11.17
CA ASP A 111 -1.58 9.12 -10.87
C ASP A 111 -1.61 9.48 -9.37
N SER A 112 -2.76 9.28 -8.72
CA SER A 112 -2.88 9.46 -7.28
C SER A 112 -2.01 8.47 -6.49
N LEU A 113 -2.00 7.19 -6.87
CA LEU A 113 -1.20 6.16 -6.19
C LEU A 113 0.30 6.39 -6.35
N LYS A 114 0.75 6.93 -7.49
CA LYS A 114 2.17 7.22 -7.76
C LYS A 114 2.79 8.26 -6.82
N GLN A 115 1.98 9.00 -6.05
CA GLN A 115 2.47 9.99 -5.08
C GLN A 115 3.24 9.38 -3.88
N TYR A 116 3.21 8.05 -3.73
CA TYR A 116 3.84 7.33 -2.62
C TYR A 116 5.01 6.47 -3.12
N PRO A 117 6.23 7.02 -3.28
CA PRO A 117 7.41 6.29 -3.78
C PRO A 117 7.93 5.19 -2.84
N GLU A 118 7.55 5.23 -1.56
CA GLU A 118 7.89 4.26 -0.52
C GLU A 118 7.21 2.88 -0.65
N VAL A 119 6.29 2.72 -1.61
CA VAL A 119 5.50 1.49 -1.78
C VAL A 119 6.41 0.31 -2.11
N ARG A 120 6.26 -0.77 -1.35
CA ARG A 120 7.02 -2.02 -1.49
C ARG A 120 6.18 -3.16 -2.07
N GLN A 121 4.87 -3.09 -1.90
CA GLN A 121 3.97 -4.11 -2.39
C GLN A 121 2.74 -3.51 -3.06
N LEU A 122 2.45 -4.00 -4.26
CA LEU A 122 1.21 -3.72 -4.97
C LEU A 122 0.45 -5.01 -5.21
N ALA A 123 -0.86 -4.99 -4.94
CA ALA A 123 -1.79 -5.96 -5.50
C ALA A 123 -2.83 -5.24 -6.34
N VAL A 124 -3.00 -5.70 -7.57
CA VAL A 124 -3.97 -5.14 -8.51
C VAL A 124 -4.85 -6.24 -9.09
N SER A 125 -6.15 -5.95 -9.14
CA SER A 125 -7.12 -6.73 -9.89
C SER A 125 -8.11 -5.76 -10.52
N SER A 126 -7.93 -5.53 -11.83
CA SER A 126 -8.66 -4.51 -12.59
C SER A 126 -8.65 -4.86 -14.07
N GLU A 127 -9.80 -4.64 -14.73
CA GLU A 127 -9.95 -4.83 -16.18
C GLU A 127 -9.12 -3.84 -17.01
N ASN A 128 -8.79 -2.69 -16.42
CA ASN A 128 -8.11 -1.60 -17.12
C ASN A 128 -6.60 -1.56 -16.90
N PHE A 129 -6.08 -2.36 -15.97
CA PHE A 129 -4.64 -2.42 -15.70
C PHE A 129 -3.87 -2.96 -16.91
N ASN A 130 -2.91 -2.20 -17.40
CA ASN A 130 -2.27 -2.44 -18.71
C ASN A 130 -0.73 -2.37 -18.66
N ARG A 131 -0.08 -2.69 -19.80
CA ARG A 131 1.39 -2.69 -19.95
C ARG A 131 2.04 -1.38 -19.51
N THR A 132 1.52 -0.24 -19.96
CA THR A 132 2.11 1.08 -19.66
C THR A 132 2.13 1.33 -18.16
N GLN A 133 1.01 1.08 -17.48
CA GLN A 133 0.94 1.21 -16.02
C GLN A 133 1.91 0.24 -15.33
N LEU A 134 1.97 -1.01 -15.78
CA LEU A 134 2.87 -2.02 -15.22
C LEU A 134 4.36 -1.65 -15.41
N GLU A 135 4.75 -1.07 -16.55
CA GLU A 135 6.11 -0.60 -16.80
C GLU A 135 6.45 0.66 -15.98
N GLU A 136 5.49 1.58 -15.82
CA GLU A 136 5.64 2.80 -15.01
C GLU A 136 5.95 2.50 -13.54
N LEU A 137 5.48 1.36 -13.01
CA LEU A 137 5.72 0.95 -11.62
C LEU A 137 7.20 0.96 -11.23
N CYS A 138 8.05 0.45 -12.12
CA CYS A 138 9.48 0.31 -11.84
C CYS A 138 10.18 1.68 -11.73
N GLY A 139 9.64 2.71 -12.40
CA GLY A 139 10.14 4.08 -12.31
C GLY A 139 9.52 4.88 -11.16
N ALA A 140 8.24 4.65 -10.86
CA ALA A 140 7.53 5.38 -9.82
C ALA A 140 7.91 4.92 -8.40
N TRP A 141 8.12 3.62 -8.21
CA TRP A 141 8.30 3.00 -6.89
C TRP A 141 9.64 2.26 -6.80
N PRO A 142 10.74 2.96 -6.46
CA PRO A 142 12.09 2.37 -6.43
C PRO A 142 12.25 1.26 -5.37
N ASP A 143 11.42 1.28 -4.31
CA ASP A 143 11.46 0.30 -3.24
C ASP A 143 10.52 -0.90 -3.46
N LEU A 144 9.85 -0.98 -4.62
CA LEU A 144 8.93 -2.05 -4.97
C LEU A 144 9.65 -3.41 -4.94
N LYS A 145 9.07 -4.37 -4.21
CA LYS A 145 9.58 -5.75 -4.05
C LYS A 145 8.61 -6.80 -4.51
N MET A 146 7.31 -6.54 -4.44
CA MET A 146 6.29 -7.52 -4.79
C MET A 146 5.14 -6.88 -5.56
N VAL A 147 4.78 -7.50 -6.67
CA VAL A 147 3.62 -7.12 -7.47
C VAL A 147 2.74 -8.35 -7.64
N GLN A 148 1.51 -8.27 -7.16
CA GLN A 148 0.49 -9.28 -7.36
C GLN A 148 -0.51 -8.77 -8.39
N ILE A 149 -0.69 -9.51 -9.47
CA ILE A 149 -1.58 -9.15 -10.58
C ILE A 149 -2.54 -10.31 -10.72
N VAL A 150 -3.83 -10.08 -10.46
CA VAL A 150 -4.85 -11.13 -10.50
C VAL A 150 -5.99 -10.66 -11.38
N ASN A 151 -6.44 -11.50 -12.31
CA ASN A 151 -7.62 -11.22 -13.14
C ASN A 151 -7.49 -9.88 -13.90
N CYS A 152 -6.31 -9.63 -14.49
CA CYS A 152 -6.04 -8.46 -15.32
C CYS A 152 -5.94 -8.87 -16.80
N PRO A 153 -7.03 -8.79 -17.59
CA PRO A 153 -7.09 -9.35 -18.95
C PRO A 153 -6.16 -8.68 -19.97
N LYS A 154 -5.68 -7.46 -19.69
CA LYS A 154 -4.76 -6.72 -20.56
C LYS A 154 -3.28 -7.02 -20.27
N ILE A 155 -2.99 -7.88 -19.31
CA ILE A 155 -1.66 -8.35 -18.97
C ILE A 155 -1.53 -9.79 -19.46
N SER A 156 -0.43 -10.11 -20.14
CA SER A 156 -0.17 -11.45 -20.64
C SER A 156 0.97 -12.13 -19.86
N PRO A 157 1.03 -13.46 -19.84
CA PRO A 157 2.12 -14.20 -19.19
C PRO A 157 3.51 -13.80 -19.72
N GLU A 158 3.64 -13.59 -21.03
CA GLU A 158 4.90 -13.22 -21.67
C GLU A 158 5.41 -11.86 -21.18
N MET A 159 4.48 -10.90 -20.98
CA MET A 159 4.81 -9.59 -20.43
C MET A 159 5.39 -9.71 -19.00
N ILE A 160 4.86 -10.64 -18.20
CA ILE A 160 5.38 -10.88 -16.84
C ILE A 160 6.78 -11.47 -16.89
N GLU A 161 7.06 -12.38 -17.83
CA GLU A 161 8.40 -12.92 -18.03
C GLU A 161 9.40 -11.84 -18.48
N GLU A 162 9.01 -10.98 -19.42
CA GLU A 162 9.82 -9.81 -19.83
C GLU A 162 10.20 -8.94 -18.61
N LEU A 163 9.23 -8.67 -17.73
CA LEU A 163 9.44 -7.84 -16.54
C LEU A 163 10.25 -8.52 -15.45
N ARG A 164 10.12 -9.84 -15.29
CA ARG A 164 10.97 -10.66 -14.39
C ARG A 164 12.43 -10.57 -14.82
N VAL A 165 12.70 -10.64 -16.13
CA VAL A 165 14.05 -10.49 -16.69
C VAL A 165 14.56 -9.06 -16.55
N ALA A 166 13.73 -8.06 -16.83
CA ALA A 166 14.12 -6.66 -16.74
C ALA A 166 14.35 -6.20 -15.28
N ASN A 167 13.57 -6.72 -14.33
CA ASN A 167 13.56 -6.30 -12.94
C ASN A 167 13.65 -7.51 -11.99
N PRO A 168 14.81 -8.20 -11.91
CA PRO A 168 14.96 -9.43 -11.11
C PRO A 168 14.82 -9.23 -9.60
N GLY A 169 14.83 -7.98 -9.12
CA GLY A 169 14.61 -7.63 -7.71
C GLY A 169 13.14 -7.55 -7.30
N ILE A 170 12.19 -7.68 -8.25
CA ILE A 170 10.75 -7.64 -8.01
C ILE A 170 10.18 -9.04 -8.18
N LYS A 171 9.45 -9.52 -7.16
CA LYS A 171 8.68 -10.76 -7.25
C LYS A 171 7.31 -10.47 -7.87
N TYR A 172 6.97 -11.18 -8.94
CA TYR A 172 5.68 -11.09 -9.61
C TYR A 172 4.83 -12.34 -9.31
N ASP A 173 3.73 -12.17 -8.57
CA ASP A 173 2.65 -13.16 -8.39
C ASP A 173 1.55 -12.84 -9.41
N TYR A 174 1.64 -13.47 -10.58
CA TYR A 174 0.68 -13.26 -11.66
C TYR A 174 -0.32 -14.41 -11.70
N ARG A 175 -1.60 -14.06 -11.76
CA ARG A 175 -2.71 -14.98 -11.93
C ARG A 175 -3.59 -14.41 -13.04
N GLY A 176 -3.80 -15.21 -14.09
CA GLY A 176 -4.63 -14.82 -15.23
C GLY A 176 -6.11 -14.66 -14.86
N THR A 177 -6.96 -14.71 -15.87
CA THR A 177 -8.42 -14.51 -15.69
C THR A 177 -9.16 -15.81 -15.36
N SER A 178 -8.55 -16.96 -15.67
CA SER A 178 -9.11 -18.28 -15.43
C SER A 178 -8.71 -18.84 -14.05
N LEU A 179 -9.52 -19.77 -13.55
CA LEU A 179 -9.36 -20.41 -12.26
C LEU A 179 -9.62 -21.92 -12.38
N LEU A 180 -8.67 -22.72 -11.91
CA LEU A 180 -8.86 -24.17 -11.74
C LEU A 180 -9.49 -24.52 -10.38
N GLY A 181 -9.23 -23.70 -9.35
CA GLY A 181 -9.84 -23.84 -8.03
C GLY A 181 -9.22 -24.93 -7.16
N ILE A 182 -7.89 -24.94 -7.08
CA ILE A 182 -7.09 -25.80 -6.21
C ILE A 182 -6.14 -24.97 -5.35
N THR A 183 -5.68 -25.55 -4.25
CA THR A 183 -4.47 -25.11 -3.53
C THR A 183 -3.48 -26.26 -3.46
N VAL A 184 -2.20 -25.94 -3.36
CA VAL A 184 -1.11 -26.91 -3.26
C VAL A 184 -0.42 -26.81 -1.91
N ASP A 185 0.12 -27.93 -1.42
CA ASP A 185 0.87 -27.97 -0.16
C ASP A 185 2.29 -27.46 -0.40
N ILE A 186 2.55 -26.22 0.01
CA ILE A 186 3.87 -25.58 -0.09
C ILE A 186 4.73 -25.84 1.17
N GLY A 187 4.16 -26.49 2.20
CA GLY A 187 4.68 -26.52 3.57
C GLY A 187 5.53 -27.74 3.95
N ARG A 188 5.51 -28.82 3.15
CA ARG A 188 6.27 -30.04 3.46
C ARG A 188 7.49 -30.23 2.56
N GLY A 189 8.46 -29.32 2.69
CA GLY A 189 9.85 -29.53 2.28
C GLY A 189 10.07 -29.95 0.83
N ALA A 190 10.23 -28.97 -0.06
CA ALA A 190 10.88 -29.14 -1.36
C ALA A 190 10.29 -30.19 -2.33
N SER A 191 9.04 -30.65 -2.14
CA SER A 191 8.29 -31.18 -3.28
C SER A 191 7.93 -29.97 -4.14
N ARG A 192 8.68 -29.82 -5.23
CA ARG A 192 8.39 -28.91 -6.34
C ARG A 192 7.06 -29.24 -7.01
N ASP A 193 6.56 -30.44 -6.77
CA ASP A 193 5.48 -31.03 -7.51
C ASP A 193 4.15 -30.33 -7.20
N CYS A 194 3.28 -30.25 -8.20
CA CYS A 194 1.94 -29.67 -8.06
C CYS A 194 0.98 -30.60 -7.28
N LEU A 195 1.32 -30.93 -6.04
CA LEU A 195 0.50 -31.75 -5.15
C LEU A 195 -0.69 -30.94 -4.64
N VAL A 196 -1.88 -31.36 -5.05
CA VAL A 196 -3.16 -30.77 -4.67
C VAL A 196 -3.43 -31.05 -3.18
N ASP A 197 -3.44 -29.99 -2.39
CA ASP A 197 -3.79 -30.02 -0.97
C ASP A 197 -5.31 -29.93 -0.79
N HIS A 198 -5.94 -29.00 -1.49
CA HIS A 198 -7.38 -28.80 -1.40
C HIS A 198 -7.98 -28.44 -2.75
N VAL A 199 -9.18 -28.97 -3.00
CA VAL A 199 -10.00 -28.67 -4.17
C VAL A 199 -11.21 -27.87 -3.71
N GLN A 200 -11.39 -26.67 -4.26
CA GLN A 200 -12.53 -25.83 -3.95
C GLN A 200 -13.84 -26.49 -4.42
N LEU A 201 -14.81 -26.64 -3.52
CA LEU A 201 -16.11 -27.21 -3.86
C LEU A 201 -16.80 -26.38 -4.96
N GLY A 202 -17.27 -27.04 -6.01
CA GLY A 202 -17.95 -26.40 -7.14
C GLY A 202 -17.01 -25.68 -8.13
N SER A 203 -15.69 -25.85 -8.01
CA SER A 203 -14.73 -25.32 -8.98
C SER A 203 -14.57 -26.19 -10.23
N ALA A 204 -13.86 -25.68 -11.23
CA ALA A 204 -13.39 -26.38 -12.41
C ALA A 204 -12.71 -27.73 -12.07
N ALA A 205 -11.81 -27.73 -11.09
CA ALA A 205 -11.14 -28.93 -10.59
C ALA A 205 -12.13 -29.92 -9.97
N PHE A 206 -13.07 -29.44 -9.14
CA PHE A 206 -14.09 -30.28 -8.53
C PHE A 206 -14.97 -30.95 -9.59
N HIS A 207 -15.46 -30.18 -10.57
CA HIS A 207 -16.28 -30.69 -11.66
C HIS A 207 -15.51 -31.60 -12.62
N GLY A 208 -14.22 -31.34 -12.83
CA GLY A 208 -13.32 -32.19 -13.60
C GLY A 208 -12.89 -33.47 -12.89
N GLY A 209 -13.20 -33.63 -11.59
CA GLY A 209 -12.87 -34.81 -10.81
C GLY A 209 -11.44 -34.87 -10.30
N ILE A 210 -10.76 -33.72 -10.19
CA ILE A 210 -9.49 -33.59 -9.46
C ILE A 210 -9.78 -33.76 -7.96
N LEU A 211 -8.89 -34.44 -7.25
CA LEU A 211 -9.04 -34.77 -5.84
C LEU A 211 -7.82 -34.26 -5.04
N THR A 212 -8.02 -34.02 -3.75
CA THR A 212 -6.92 -33.83 -2.80
C THR A 212 -6.00 -35.05 -2.83
N GLY A 213 -4.69 -34.80 -2.87
CA GLY A 213 -3.65 -35.82 -2.97
C GLY A 213 -3.23 -36.14 -4.41
N ASP A 214 -3.88 -35.56 -5.41
CA ASP A 214 -3.41 -35.64 -6.80
C ASP A 214 -2.14 -34.82 -6.99
N THR A 215 -1.22 -35.31 -7.81
CA THR A 215 -0.12 -34.49 -8.36
C THR A 215 -0.44 -34.13 -9.80
N ILE A 216 -0.59 -32.85 -10.11
CA ILE A 216 -0.76 -32.40 -11.49
C ILE A 216 0.58 -32.52 -12.22
N GLN A 217 0.59 -33.21 -13.36
CA GLN A 217 1.79 -33.49 -14.15
C GLN A 217 1.80 -32.74 -15.48
N MET A 218 0.63 -32.54 -16.10
CA MET A 218 0.53 -31.84 -17.39
C MET A 218 -0.80 -31.09 -17.51
N ILE A 219 -0.76 -29.98 -18.25
CA ILE A 219 -1.95 -29.28 -18.77
C ILE A 219 -1.90 -29.33 -20.29
N ASN A 220 -2.96 -29.87 -20.89
CA ASN A 220 -3.04 -30.25 -22.29
C ASN A 220 -1.88 -31.17 -22.66
N ASP A 221 -0.87 -30.64 -23.36
CA ASP A 221 0.31 -31.36 -23.80
C ASP A 221 1.61 -30.73 -23.27
N VAL A 222 1.49 -29.85 -22.26
CA VAL A 222 2.60 -29.14 -21.64
C VAL A 222 2.88 -29.73 -20.25
N PRO A 223 4.11 -30.22 -19.99
CA PRO A 223 4.47 -30.73 -18.67
C PRO A 223 4.52 -29.59 -17.64
N VAL A 224 4.12 -29.92 -16.43
CA VAL A 224 4.10 -29.01 -15.28
C VAL A 224 4.95 -29.65 -14.19
N ALA A 225 6.06 -29.01 -13.85
CA ALA A 225 6.91 -29.44 -12.74
C ALA A 225 6.53 -28.70 -11.46
N GLU A 226 6.25 -27.40 -11.56
CA GLU A 226 6.05 -26.51 -10.41
C GLU A 226 4.70 -25.77 -10.45
N PHE A 227 4.19 -25.40 -9.27
CA PHE A 227 2.88 -24.73 -9.17
C PHE A 227 2.86 -23.37 -9.87
N GLU A 228 3.96 -22.63 -9.82
CA GLU A 228 4.11 -21.39 -10.55
C GLU A 228 3.97 -21.59 -12.07
N GLU A 229 4.51 -22.70 -12.63
CA GLU A 229 4.35 -23.04 -14.04
C GLU A 229 2.88 -23.35 -14.38
N LEU A 230 2.20 -24.09 -13.51
CA LEU A 230 0.76 -24.35 -13.65
C LEU A 230 -0.04 -23.05 -13.73
N VAL A 231 0.24 -22.12 -12.83
CA VAL A 231 -0.46 -20.82 -12.78
C VAL A 231 -0.20 -20.02 -14.06
N MET A 232 1.05 -20.00 -14.54
CA MET A 232 1.41 -19.28 -15.78
C MET A 232 0.73 -19.90 -17.00
N LEU A 233 0.70 -21.23 -17.11
CA LEU A 233 0.03 -21.93 -18.21
C LEU A 233 -1.47 -21.69 -18.19
N LEU A 234 -2.12 -21.80 -17.04
CA LEU A 234 -3.55 -21.53 -16.92
C LEU A 234 -3.89 -20.08 -17.26
N ALA A 235 -2.97 -19.13 -17.04
CA ALA A 235 -3.17 -17.73 -17.35
C ALA A 235 -3.23 -17.40 -18.85
N GLU A 236 -2.88 -18.34 -19.73
CA GLU A 236 -3.09 -18.23 -21.19
C GLU A 236 -4.54 -18.52 -21.61
N TYR A 237 -5.33 -19.12 -20.73
CA TYR A 237 -6.71 -19.52 -20.99
C TYR A 237 -7.72 -18.56 -20.35
N HIS A 238 -8.94 -18.61 -20.84
CA HIS A 238 -10.06 -17.81 -20.36
C HIS A 238 -11.06 -18.65 -19.57
N PRO A 239 -11.88 -18.03 -18.71
CA PRO A 239 -13.03 -18.69 -18.12
C PRO A 239 -13.93 -19.32 -19.19
N GLY A 240 -14.33 -20.57 -18.97
CA GLY A 240 -15.11 -21.38 -19.91
C GLY A 240 -14.28 -22.24 -20.86
N ASP A 241 -12.96 -22.02 -20.97
CA ASP A 241 -12.09 -22.87 -21.77
C ASP A 241 -11.97 -24.26 -21.16
N GLN A 242 -11.88 -25.27 -22.02
CA GLN A 242 -11.64 -26.65 -21.60
C GLN A 242 -10.15 -26.98 -21.70
N VAL A 243 -9.60 -27.51 -20.61
CA VAL A 243 -8.22 -28.00 -20.56
C VAL A 243 -8.18 -29.46 -20.15
N ARG A 244 -7.28 -30.24 -20.76
CA ARG A 244 -6.95 -31.58 -20.29
C ARG A 244 -5.95 -31.45 -19.15
N VAL A 245 -6.16 -32.15 -18.05
CA VAL A 245 -5.28 -32.15 -16.89
C VAL A 245 -4.86 -33.59 -16.68
N GLN A 246 -3.56 -33.86 -16.80
CA GLN A 246 -3.02 -35.16 -16.41
C GLN A 246 -2.59 -35.10 -14.95
N VAL A 247 -3.19 -35.98 -14.15
CA VAL A 247 -2.89 -36.12 -12.72
C VAL A 247 -2.37 -37.50 -12.42
N MET A 248 -1.46 -37.58 -11.46
CA MET A 248 -1.08 -38.82 -10.79
C MET A 248 -1.82 -38.88 -9.47
N ARG A 249 -2.67 -39.89 -9.30
CA ARG A 249 -3.40 -40.15 -8.05
C ARG A 249 -2.43 -40.64 -6.97
N ALA A 250 -2.86 -40.56 -5.71
CA ALA A 250 -2.08 -41.05 -4.57
C ALA A 250 -1.73 -42.55 -4.63
N ASP A 251 -2.47 -43.35 -5.42
CA ASP A 251 -2.19 -44.77 -5.66
C ASP A 251 -1.15 -45.01 -6.79
N GLY A 252 -0.64 -43.95 -7.41
CA GLY A 252 0.33 -43.98 -8.50
C GLY A 252 -0.28 -44.15 -9.90
N THR A 253 -1.61 -44.17 -10.03
CA THR A 253 -2.26 -44.23 -11.34
C THR A 253 -2.33 -42.86 -12.00
N ASN A 254 -2.07 -42.82 -13.31
CA ASN A 254 -2.26 -41.61 -14.10
C ASN A 254 -3.68 -41.54 -14.65
N GLN A 255 -4.30 -40.37 -14.55
CA GLN A 255 -5.61 -40.09 -15.13
C GLN A 255 -5.56 -38.80 -15.94
N GLU A 256 -6.23 -38.79 -17.09
CA GLU A 256 -6.48 -37.59 -17.85
C GLU A 256 -7.92 -37.13 -17.56
N LEU A 257 -8.05 -35.90 -17.09
CA LEU A 257 -9.30 -35.27 -16.70
C LEU A 257 -9.54 -34.07 -17.61
N THR A 258 -10.79 -33.79 -17.95
CA THR A 258 -11.14 -32.55 -18.66
C THR A 258 -11.79 -31.59 -17.69
N CYS A 259 -11.18 -30.41 -17.51
CA CYS A 259 -11.69 -29.36 -16.63
C CYS A 259 -12.15 -28.18 -17.50
N THR A 260 -13.34 -27.64 -17.21
CA THR A 260 -13.79 -26.36 -17.78
C THR A 260 -13.43 -25.27 -16.79
N LEU A 261 -12.55 -24.34 -17.16
CA LEU A 261 -11.99 -23.35 -16.24
C LEU A 261 -13.05 -22.34 -15.79
N ASP A 262 -12.99 -21.93 -14.53
CA ASP A 262 -13.86 -20.92 -13.96
C ASP A 262 -13.26 -19.52 -14.12
N ALA A 263 -14.05 -18.49 -13.78
CA ALA A 263 -13.55 -17.16 -13.54
C ALA A 263 -13.12 -17.00 -12.08
N TRP A 264 -12.14 -16.12 -11.84
CA TRP A 264 -11.93 -15.60 -10.48
C TRP A 264 -13.21 -14.93 -10.00
N GLN A 265 -13.88 -15.54 -9.01
CA GLN A 265 -15.03 -14.91 -8.38
C GLN A 265 -14.55 -13.62 -7.70
N ARG A 266 -15.18 -12.49 -8.05
CA ARG A 266 -15.13 -11.31 -7.19
C ARG A 266 -15.67 -11.73 -5.84
N ALA A 267 -15.02 -11.33 -4.75
CA ALA A 267 -15.61 -11.52 -3.43
C ALA A 267 -16.95 -10.77 -3.40
N GLU A 268 -18.06 -11.46 -3.63
CA GLU A 268 -19.40 -10.90 -3.47
C GLU A 268 -19.52 -10.49 -2.01
N ARG A 269 -19.65 -9.17 -1.79
CA ARG A 269 -19.87 -8.57 -0.47
C ARG A 269 -21.32 -8.68 -0.07
#